data_AF-A0A6M5Y9R7-F1
#
_entry.id   AF-A0A6M5Y9R7-F1
#
_cell.length_a   1.000
_cell.length_b   1.000
_cell.length_c   1.000
_cell.angle_alpha   90.00
_cell.angle_beta   90.00
_cell.angle_gamma   90.00
#
_symmetry.space_group_name_H-M   'P 1'
#
loop_
_entity.id
_entity.type
_entity.pdbx_description
1 polymer ?
#
loop_
_entity_poly.entity_id
_entity_poly.type
_entity_poly.pdbx_seq_one_letter_code
_entity_poly.pdbx_strand_id
1 'polypeptide(L)'
;MANFSSFRWGVVLLLLPAMPLLAQNNYVATSPASPTPGVNNVIVGINAGNGSMTGGSNVFVGYEAAKSNTTGFQNVFLGEHAGTSNTTGSTNAFVGAQAGLNNTTGNNNAFLGAYSGLNNTTGSGNAFMGGLAGSSNTVGIGNAFFGSQAGQNNTTGSNNIFSGNQAGFSNTTGQKNIFIGSLAGYTNTSANQNIFFGDRAGYANTTGINNVFTGIEAGSSNTTGFNNVFSGYCAGCRNTTGHDNVFTGNQTGVYNTTGSYNVFTGLNAGFSNTTGNNNSFVGNSAGFYSTTGYSNAYIGVYSGFVNQTGHNNVAIGDSAGFNNTVSNNVFVGSKAGFSSTTPALTSSPVLTPATRTPPVASTSSVVWMPDVTTLRVVLTSSQAIRRAWLTTPVTRTR
;
A
#
# COMPACT_ATOMS: atom_id res chain seq x y z
N MET A 1 -56.04 -97.91 13.83
CA MET A 1 -54.62 -97.63 13.51
C MET A 1 -54.60 -96.53 12.46
N ALA A 2 -54.54 -95.28 12.90
CA ALA A 2 -54.41 -94.11 12.02
C ALA A 2 -53.10 -93.43 12.43
N ASN A 3 -52.17 -93.32 11.48
CA ASN A 3 -50.82 -92.84 11.71
C ASN A 3 -50.55 -91.72 10.70
N PHE A 4 -50.68 -90.48 11.14
CA PHE A 4 -50.12 -89.30 10.47
C PHE A 4 -49.99 -88.19 11.52
N SER A 5 -48.76 -87.89 11.93
CA SER A 5 -48.34 -86.49 12.07
C SER A 5 -46.81 -86.39 12.03
N SER A 6 -46.37 -85.50 11.18
CA SER A 6 -45.00 -85.15 10.84
C SER A 6 -44.32 -84.34 11.96
N PHE A 7 -43.11 -84.71 12.36
CA PHE A 7 -42.23 -83.88 13.17
C PHE A 7 -41.08 -83.35 12.29
N ARG A 8 -41.12 -82.06 11.95
CA ARG A 8 -40.06 -81.36 11.21
C ARG A 8 -39.00 -80.86 12.22
N TRP A 9 -37.73 -81.18 11.98
CA TRP A 9 -36.60 -80.52 12.64
C TRP A 9 -36.49 -79.08 12.14
N GLY A 10 -36.87 -78.12 12.98
CA GLY A 10 -36.60 -76.70 12.75
C GLY A 10 -35.16 -76.40 13.12
N VAL A 11 -34.31 -76.17 12.11
CA VAL A 11 -33.01 -75.51 12.31
C VAL A 11 -33.30 -74.08 12.75
N VAL A 12 -32.96 -73.76 14.00
CA VAL A 12 -32.96 -72.39 14.50
C VAL A 12 -31.82 -71.66 13.80
N LEU A 13 -32.17 -70.88 12.77
CA LEU A 13 -31.24 -69.95 12.13
C LEU A 13 -31.02 -68.80 13.11
N LEU A 14 -29.91 -68.87 13.87
CA LEU A 14 -29.48 -67.78 14.73
C LEU A 14 -29.05 -66.62 13.82
N LEU A 15 -29.94 -65.65 13.64
CA LEU A 15 -29.63 -64.35 13.05
C LEU A 15 -28.66 -63.63 14.00
N LEU A 16 -27.36 -63.83 13.77
CA LEU A 16 -26.34 -62.93 14.28
C LEU A 16 -26.64 -61.53 13.72
N PRO A 17 -26.81 -60.49 14.55
CA PRO A 17 -26.85 -59.14 14.03
C PRO A 17 -25.52 -58.89 13.34
N ALA A 18 -25.57 -58.66 12.02
CA ALA A 18 -24.45 -58.15 11.26
C ALA A 18 -24.10 -56.79 11.85
N MET A 19 -23.17 -56.78 12.82
CA MET A 19 -22.53 -55.54 13.20
C MET A 19 -21.81 -55.05 11.93
N PRO A 20 -22.03 -53.81 11.47
CA PRO A 20 -21.18 -53.27 10.44
C PRO A 20 -19.74 -53.34 10.98
N LEU A 21 -18.90 -54.13 10.31
CA LEU A 21 -17.46 -54.03 10.46
C LEU A 21 -17.13 -52.57 10.14
N LEU A 22 -16.90 -51.77 11.18
CA LEU A 22 -16.30 -50.45 11.06
C LEU A 22 -14.85 -50.69 10.64
N ALA A 23 -14.65 -51.01 9.36
CA ALA A 23 -13.34 -51.05 8.76
C ALA A 23 -12.77 -49.64 8.93
N GLN A 24 -11.61 -49.54 9.58
CA GLN A 24 -10.84 -48.31 9.51
C GLN A 24 -10.48 -48.11 8.04
N ASN A 25 -11.08 -47.11 7.39
CA ASN A 25 -10.84 -46.78 5.98
C ASN A 25 -9.46 -46.11 5.75
N ASN A 26 -8.48 -46.39 6.61
CA ASN A 26 -7.15 -45.82 6.54
C ASN A 26 -6.35 -46.54 5.43
N TYR A 27 -6.18 -45.90 4.28
CA TYR A 27 -5.43 -46.40 3.11
C TYR A 27 -4.00 -45.83 3.12
N VAL A 28 -2.98 -46.69 3.01
CA VAL A 28 -1.58 -46.29 2.81
C VAL A 28 -1.04 -47.08 1.61
N ALA A 29 -0.61 -46.39 0.56
CA ALA A 29 -0.03 -46.97 -0.63
C ALA A 29 1.21 -46.18 -1.10
N THR A 30 2.17 -46.88 -1.70
CA THR A 30 3.37 -46.28 -2.29
C THR A 30 3.18 -45.93 -3.78
N SER A 31 2.10 -46.41 -4.41
CA SER A 31 1.64 -46.02 -5.74
C SER A 31 0.20 -46.47 -5.98
N PRO A 32 -0.60 -45.77 -6.82
CA PRO A 32 -1.93 -46.24 -7.24
C PRO A 32 -1.81 -47.50 -8.13
N ALA A 33 -2.89 -48.27 -8.21
CA ALA A 33 -2.97 -49.45 -9.07
C ALA A 33 -3.09 -49.06 -10.56
N SER A 34 -1.97 -48.64 -11.18
CA SER A 34 -1.84 -48.28 -12.59
C SER A 34 -1.09 -49.37 -13.38
N PRO A 35 -1.35 -49.56 -14.69
CA PRO A 35 -0.49 -50.39 -15.55
C PRO A 35 0.95 -49.86 -15.69
N THR A 36 1.16 -48.56 -15.43
CA THR A 36 2.47 -47.90 -15.43
C THR A 36 2.59 -46.96 -14.22
N PRO A 37 2.68 -47.49 -12.99
CA PRO A 37 2.68 -46.67 -11.79
C PRO A 37 3.88 -45.73 -11.75
N GLY A 38 3.63 -44.48 -11.32
CA GLY A 38 4.72 -43.56 -11.01
C GLY A 38 5.56 -44.04 -9.82
N VAL A 39 6.81 -43.60 -9.77
CA VAL A 39 7.79 -44.03 -8.76
C VAL A 39 7.91 -43.06 -7.58
N ASN A 40 8.31 -43.58 -6.41
CA ASN A 40 8.65 -42.80 -5.21
C ASN A 40 7.49 -41.93 -4.67
N ASN A 41 6.26 -42.44 -4.67
CA ASN A 41 5.10 -41.72 -4.14
C ASN A 41 4.77 -42.18 -2.70
N VAL A 42 4.14 -41.29 -1.93
CA VAL A 42 3.53 -41.58 -0.63
C VAL A 42 2.06 -41.18 -0.73
N ILE A 43 1.14 -42.14 -0.58
CA ILE A 43 -0.29 -41.89 -0.72
C ILE A 43 -1.00 -42.41 0.52
N VAL A 44 -1.66 -41.52 1.25
CA VAL A 44 -2.36 -41.83 2.50
C VAL A 44 -3.74 -41.18 2.49
N GLY A 45 -4.80 -41.97 2.69
CA GLY A 45 -6.17 -41.48 2.75
C GLY A 45 -7.08 -42.05 1.66
N ILE A 46 -8.38 -42.04 1.93
CA ILE A 46 -9.40 -42.58 1.02
C ILE A 46 -9.42 -41.74 -0.26
N ASN A 47 -9.41 -42.40 -1.42
CA ASN A 47 -9.42 -41.77 -2.74
C ASN A 47 -8.27 -40.78 -2.99
N ALA A 48 -7.18 -40.85 -2.21
CA ALA A 48 -5.98 -40.07 -2.47
C ALA A 48 -5.24 -40.60 -3.71
N GLY A 49 -4.79 -39.70 -4.57
CA GLY A 49 -4.19 -40.02 -5.87
C GLY A 49 -5.18 -40.57 -6.90
N ASN A 50 -4.71 -40.77 -8.14
CA ASN A 50 -5.49 -41.32 -9.25
C ASN A 50 -5.00 -42.73 -9.58
N GLY A 51 -5.92 -43.69 -9.79
CA GLY A 51 -5.60 -45.06 -10.22
C GLY A 51 -4.79 -45.16 -11.52
N SER A 52 -4.81 -44.15 -12.39
CA SER A 52 -4.02 -44.09 -13.64
C SER A 52 -2.75 -43.24 -13.54
N MET A 53 -2.35 -42.81 -12.34
CA MET A 53 -1.20 -41.92 -12.17
C MET A 53 0.12 -42.54 -12.60
N THR A 54 0.88 -41.80 -13.42
CA THR A 54 2.23 -42.13 -13.87
C THR A 54 3.30 -41.17 -13.32
N GLY A 55 2.89 -40.04 -12.74
CA GLY A 55 3.79 -39.06 -12.12
C GLY A 55 4.46 -39.57 -10.84
N GLY A 56 5.71 -39.14 -10.60
CA GLY A 56 6.54 -39.62 -9.48
C GLY A 56 6.92 -38.55 -8.45
N SER A 57 7.50 -39.02 -7.33
CA SER A 57 7.99 -38.19 -6.23
C SER A 57 6.92 -37.32 -5.54
N ASN A 58 5.68 -37.82 -5.47
CA ASN A 58 4.57 -37.09 -4.86
C ASN A 58 4.27 -37.56 -3.42
N VAL A 59 3.76 -36.67 -2.59
CA VAL A 59 3.24 -36.97 -1.24
C VAL A 59 1.80 -36.49 -1.14
N PHE A 60 0.84 -37.42 -1.07
CA PHE A 60 -0.58 -37.14 -0.96
C PHE A 60 -1.12 -37.71 0.34
N VAL A 61 -1.66 -36.85 1.20
CA VAL A 61 -2.16 -37.23 2.52
C VAL A 61 -3.48 -36.53 2.80
N GLY A 62 -4.58 -37.27 2.85
CA GLY A 62 -5.92 -36.75 3.13
C GLY A 62 -7.00 -37.38 2.26
N TYR A 63 -8.27 -37.19 2.63
CA TYR A 63 -9.41 -37.59 1.81
C TYR A 63 -9.37 -36.88 0.46
N GLU A 64 -9.37 -37.64 -0.64
CA GLU A 64 -9.35 -37.12 -2.03
C GLU A 64 -8.18 -36.19 -2.40
N ALA A 65 -7.10 -36.19 -1.62
CA ALA A 65 -5.89 -35.43 -1.97
C ALA A 65 -5.35 -35.90 -3.34
N ALA A 66 -5.13 -34.96 -4.27
CA ALA A 66 -4.62 -35.25 -5.62
C ALA A 66 -5.44 -36.24 -6.48
N LYS A 67 -6.75 -36.40 -6.23
CA LYS A 67 -7.60 -37.42 -6.89
C LYS A 67 -7.52 -37.45 -8.43
N SER A 68 -7.28 -36.30 -9.07
CA SER A 68 -7.22 -36.19 -10.52
C SER A 68 -5.80 -36.28 -11.12
N ASN A 69 -4.75 -36.45 -10.30
CA ASN A 69 -3.36 -36.33 -10.76
C ASN A 69 -2.97 -37.46 -11.70
N THR A 70 -2.70 -37.15 -12.97
CA THR A 70 -2.30 -38.12 -13.99
C THR A 70 -0.77 -38.17 -14.12
N THR A 71 -0.13 -37.09 -14.56
CA THR A 71 1.31 -37.05 -14.85
C THR A 71 2.09 -36.05 -13.98
N GLY A 72 1.40 -35.30 -13.10
CA GLY A 72 2.06 -34.32 -12.22
C GLY A 72 3.09 -34.98 -11.29
N PHE A 73 4.23 -34.33 -11.12
CA PHE A 73 5.36 -34.85 -10.35
C PHE A 73 5.83 -33.85 -9.28
N GLN A 74 6.53 -34.36 -8.25
CA GLN A 74 7.10 -33.55 -7.16
C GLN A 74 6.08 -32.69 -6.41
N ASN A 75 4.85 -33.18 -6.24
CA ASN A 75 3.81 -32.47 -5.50
C ASN A 75 3.70 -32.96 -4.05
N VAL A 76 3.41 -32.06 -3.11
CA VAL A 76 3.13 -32.36 -1.71
C VAL A 76 1.74 -31.82 -1.36
N PHE A 77 0.72 -32.67 -1.32
CA PHE A 77 -0.66 -32.31 -0.98
C PHE A 77 -1.07 -32.96 0.35
N LEU A 78 -1.24 -32.14 1.38
CA LEU A 78 -1.58 -32.56 2.75
C LEU A 78 -2.86 -31.85 3.20
N GLY A 79 -3.97 -32.57 3.29
CA GLY A 79 -5.26 -32.06 3.70
C GLY A 79 -6.41 -32.73 2.93
N GLU A 80 -7.61 -32.66 3.51
CA GLU A 80 -8.84 -33.03 2.81
C GLU A 80 -8.98 -32.18 1.54
N HIS A 81 -9.15 -32.85 0.40
CA HIS A 81 -9.29 -32.24 -0.94
C HIS A 81 -8.14 -31.30 -1.35
N ALA A 82 -6.95 -31.44 -0.78
CA ALA A 82 -5.78 -30.68 -1.23
C ALA A 82 -5.40 -31.09 -2.67
N GLY A 83 -5.39 -30.12 -3.59
CA GLY A 83 -5.04 -30.34 -5.00
C GLY A 83 -5.91 -31.33 -5.78
N THR A 84 -7.18 -31.56 -5.38
CA THR A 84 -8.08 -32.57 -5.97
C THR A 84 -8.13 -32.54 -7.51
N SER A 85 -8.15 -31.35 -8.11
CA SER A 85 -8.27 -31.17 -9.56
C SER A 85 -6.94 -31.17 -10.32
N ASN A 86 -5.81 -31.35 -9.64
CA ASN A 86 -4.49 -31.32 -10.28
C ASN A 86 -4.39 -32.48 -11.25
N THR A 87 -4.17 -32.20 -12.53
CA THR A 87 -4.00 -33.24 -13.56
C THR A 87 -2.53 -33.42 -13.90
N THR A 88 -1.86 -32.32 -14.28
CA THR A 88 -0.47 -32.34 -14.78
C THR A 88 0.44 -31.34 -14.07
N GLY A 89 -0.12 -30.48 -13.20
CA GLY A 89 0.65 -29.51 -12.41
C GLY A 89 1.72 -30.21 -11.56
N SER A 90 2.90 -29.59 -11.48
CA SER A 90 4.09 -30.16 -10.89
C SER A 90 4.80 -29.17 -9.96
N THR A 91 5.59 -29.72 -9.03
CA THR A 91 6.38 -28.94 -8.06
C THR A 91 5.50 -28.03 -7.18
N ASN A 92 4.30 -28.50 -6.81
CA ASN A 92 3.38 -27.77 -5.95
C ASN A 92 3.38 -28.30 -4.51
N ALA A 93 3.26 -27.43 -3.51
CA ALA A 93 3.10 -27.79 -2.11
C ALA A 93 1.79 -27.20 -1.55
N PHE A 94 0.75 -28.02 -1.38
CA PHE A 94 -0.56 -27.62 -0.87
C PHE A 94 -0.80 -28.26 0.50
N VAL A 95 -0.94 -27.44 1.53
CA VAL A 95 -1.07 -27.90 2.91
C VAL A 95 -2.24 -27.19 3.58
N GLY A 96 -3.28 -27.93 3.91
CA GLY A 96 -4.54 -27.43 4.46
C GLY A 96 -5.75 -28.00 3.72
N ALA A 97 -6.92 -28.00 4.36
CA ALA A 97 -8.16 -28.42 3.73
C ALA A 97 -8.45 -27.55 2.50
N GLN A 98 -8.71 -28.19 1.36
CA GLN A 98 -9.00 -27.57 0.06
C GLN A 98 -7.92 -26.59 -0.46
N ALA A 99 -6.67 -26.68 0.04
CA ALA A 99 -5.58 -25.89 -0.51
C ALA A 99 -5.35 -26.28 -1.98
N GLY A 100 -5.37 -25.30 -2.88
CA GLY A 100 -5.20 -25.51 -4.32
C GLY A 100 -6.23 -26.45 -4.98
N LEU A 101 -7.43 -26.60 -4.43
CA LEU A 101 -8.43 -27.60 -4.85
C LEU A 101 -8.68 -27.62 -6.37
N ASN A 102 -8.77 -26.44 -6.99
CA ASN A 102 -9.06 -26.29 -8.43
C ASN A 102 -7.81 -26.20 -9.31
N ASN A 103 -6.59 -26.38 -8.78
CA ASN A 103 -5.36 -26.33 -9.59
C ASN A 103 -5.40 -27.46 -10.59
N THR A 104 -5.34 -27.17 -11.90
CA THR A 104 -5.35 -28.19 -12.95
C THR A 104 -3.96 -28.42 -13.50
N THR A 105 -3.30 -27.36 -13.96
CA THR A 105 -1.98 -27.42 -14.63
C THR A 105 -0.97 -26.41 -14.07
N GLY A 106 -1.35 -25.60 -13.08
CA GLY A 106 -0.45 -24.65 -12.43
C GLY A 106 0.75 -25.34 -11.77
N ASN A 107 1.93 -24.73 -11.89
CA ASN A 107 3.20 -25.28 -11.41
C ASN A 107 3.86 -24.35 -10.38
N ASN A 108 4.78 -24.90 -9.58
CA ASN A 108 5.62 -24.15 -8.65
C ASN A 108 4.83 -23.28 -7.66
N ASN A 109 3.68 -23.78 -7.19
CA ASN A 109 2.85 -23.08 -6.22
C ASN A 109 3.05 -23.64 -4.80
N ALA A 110 3.11 -22.78 -3.79
CA ALA A 110 3.16 -23.15 -2.39
C ALA A 110 1.95 -22.54 -1.65
N PHE A 111 0.95 -23.35 -1.31
CA PHE A 111 -0.27 -22.93 -0.63
C PHE A 111 -0.35 -23.57 0.75
N LEU A 112 -0.24 -22.78 1.80
CA LEU A 112 -0.25 -23.21 3.21
C LEU A 112 -1.38 -22.53 3.97
N GLY A 113 -2.44 -23.26 4.28
CA GLY A 113 -3.63 -22.79 4.98
C GLY A 113 -4.90 -23.34 4.34
N ALA A 114 -5.96 -23.48 5.15
CA ALA A 114 -7.26 -23.93 4.63
C ALA A 114 -7.76 -22.96 3.54
N TYR A 115 -8.20 -23.50 2.41
CA TYR A 115 -8.70 -22.76 1.25
C TYR A 115 -7.68 -21.78 0.61
N SER A 116 -6.38 -21.91 0.91
CA SER A 116 -5.35 -21.11 0.25
C SER A 116 -5.25 -21.51 -1.23
N GLY A 117 -5.29 -20.52 -2.13
CA GLY A 117 -5.28 -20.76 -3.58
C GLY A 117 -6.44 -21.63 -4.10
N LEU A 118 -7.58 -21.68 -3.40
CA LEU A 118 -8.71 -22.58 -3.68
C LEU A 118 -9.10 -22.65 -5.17
N ASN A 119 -9.25 -21.49 -5.82
CA ASN A 119 -9.70 -21.37 -7.21
C ASN A 119 -8.57 -21.28 -8.24
N ASN A 120 -7.30 -21.49 -7.84
CA ASN A 120 -6.17 -21.43 -8.77
C ASN A 120 -6.37 -22.52 -9.81
N THR A 121 -6.44 -22.19 -11.10
CA THR A 121 -6.60 -23.19 -12.17
C THR A 121 -5.26 -23.45 -12.86
N THR A 122 -4.68 -22.41 -13.46
CA THR A 122 -3.42 -22.51 -14.22
C THR A 122 -2.34 -21.54 -13.72
N GLY A 123 -2.66 -20.69 -12.74
CA GLY A 123 -1.71 -19.78 -12.11
C GLY A 123 -0.49 -20.53 -11.57
N SER A 124 0.70 -19.97 -11.78
CA SER A 124 1.98 -20.60 -11.47
C SER A 124 2.91 -19.66 -10.72
N GLY A 125 3.83 -20.23 -9.93
CA GLY A 125 4.82 -19.45 -9.19
C GLY A 125 4.22 -18.63 -8.04
N ASN A 126 3.12 -19.08 -7.44
CA ASN A 126 2.46 -18.36 -6.35
C ASN A 126 2.81 -18.95 -4.98
N ALA A 127 3.02 -18.11 -3.98
CA ALA A 127 3.25 -18.49 -2.59
C ALA A 127 2.17 -17.88 -1.68
N PHE A 128 1.21 -18.68 -1.25
CA PHE A 128 0.10 -18.26 -0.38
C PHE A 128 0.20 -18.92 0.98
N MET A 129 0.22 -18.14 2.05
CA MET A 129 0.31 -18.62 3.43
C MET A 129 -0.72 -17.90 4.29
N GLY A 130 -1.67 -18.65 4.85
CA GLY A 130 -2.81 -18.14 5.59
C GLY A 130 -4.12 -18.73 5.07
N GLY A 131 -5.12 -18.83 5.95
CA GLY A 131 -6.46 -19.25 5.54
C GLY A 131 -7.03 -18.29 4.49
N LEU A 132 -7.61 -18.82 3.41
CA LEU A 132 -8.19 -18.05 2.30
C LEU A 132 -7.21 -17.11 1.56
N ALA A 133 -5.90 -17.21 1.80
CA ALA A 133 -4.91 -16.42 1.06
C ALA A 133 -4.99 -16.74 -0.44
N GLY A 134 -5.21 -15.73 -1.27
CA GLY A 134 -5.35 -15.88 -2.72
C GLY A 134 -6.48 -16.82 -3.17
N SER A 135 -7.53 -17.03 -2.36
CA SER A 135 -8.54 -18.07 -2.64
C SER A 135 -9.25 -17.91 -3.98
N SER A 136 -9.37 -16.69 -4.51
CA SER A 136 -10.01 -16.40 -5.79
C SER A 136 -9.04 -16.36 -6.98
N ASN A 137 -7.74 -16.60 -6.77
CA ASN A 137 -6.75 -16.55 -7.85
C ASN A 137 -7.11 -17.60 -8.86
N THR A 138 -7.28 -17.27 -10.14
CA THR A 138 -7.58 -18.25 -11.19
C THR A 138 -6.34 -18.49 -12.03
N VAL A 139 -5.77 -17.43 -12.61
CA VAL A 139 -4.64 -17.50 -13.53
C VAL A 139 -3.48 -16.58 -13.16
N GLY A 140 -3.62 -15.79 -12.08
CA GLY A 140 -2.56 -14.89 -11.62
C GLY A 140 -1.26 -15.62 -11.33
N ILE A 141 -0.13 -14.99 -11.67
CA ILE A 141 1.21 -15.57 -11.58
C ILE A 141 2.13 -14.75 -10.68
N GLY A 142 3.10 -15.43 -10.05
CA GLY A 142 4.18 -14.75 -9.33
C GLY A 142 3.73 -13.96 -8.12
N ASN A 143 2.62 -14.33 -7.48
CA ASN A 143 2.09 -13.63 -6.32
C ASN A 143 2.59 -14.24 -5.01
N ALA A 144 2.86 -13.41 -4.00
CA ALA A 144 3.27 -13.83 -2.67
C ALA A 144 2.33 -13.23 -1.62
N PHE A 145 1.40 -14.04 -1.09
CA PHE A 145 0.37 -13.61 -0.14
C PHE A 145 0.57 -14.27 1.22
N PHE A 146 0.91 -13.50 2.25
CA PHE A 146 1.22 -13.96 3.59
C PHE A 146 0.30 -13.30 4.62
N GLY A 147 -0.75 -14.00 5.04
CA GLY A 147 -1.73 -13.55 6.01
C GLY A 147 -3.10 -14.14 5.73
N SER A 148 -3.94 -14.23 6.76
CA SER A 148 -5.34 -14.64 6.57
C SER A 148 -6.04 -13.66 5.62
N GLN A 149 -6.66 -14.20 4.56
CA GLN A 149 -7.37 -13.45 3.51
C GLN A 149 -6.49 -12.44 2.74
N ALA A 150 -5.16 -12.56 2.79
CA ALA A 150 -4.28 -11.74 1.97
C ALA A 150 -4.54 -12.03 0.48
N GLY A 151 -4.84 -10.98 -0.30
CA GLY A 151 -5.18 -11.10 -1.72
C GLY A 151 -6.38 -11.99 -2.04
N GLN A 152 -7.33 -12.15 -1.11
CA GLN A 152 -8.43 -13.12 -1.24
C GLN A 152 -9.18 -13.01 -2.58
N ASN A 153 -9.47 -11.80 -3.06
CA ASN A 153 -10.23 -11.57 -4.29
C ASN A 153 -9.36 -11.46 -5.55
N ASN A 154 -8.04 -11.70 -5.47
CA ASN A 154 -7.16 -11.64 -6.63
C ASN A 154 -7.62 -12.68 -7.63
N THR A 155 -8.00 -12.30 -8.85
CA THR A 155 -8.43 -13.25 -9.89
C THR A 155 -7.32 -13.47 -10.91
N THR A 156 -6.85 -12.39 -11.54
CA THR A 156 -5.82 -12.43 -12.59
C THR A 156 -4.61 -11.53 -12.30
N GLY A 157 -4.65 -10.76 -11.22
CA GLY A 157 -3.54 -9.93 -10.76
C GLY A 157 -2.26 -10.75 -10.57
N SER A 158 -1.13 -10.17 -10.96
CA SER A 158 0.16 -10.87 -11.03
C SER A 158 1.29 -10.02 -10.46
N ASN A 159 2.34 -10.70 -9.99
CA ASN A 159 3.53 -10.09 -9.40
C ASN A 159 3.23 -9.20 -8.19
N ASN A 160 2.26 -9.59 -7.35
CA ASN A 160 1.91 -8.85 -6.15
C ASN A 160 2.52 -9.49 -4.90
N ILE A 161 2.93 -8.67 -3.93
CA ILE A 161 3.39 -9.11 -2.60
C ILE A 161 2.42 -8.53 -1.57
N PHE A 162 1.58 -9.35 -0.95
CA PHE A 162 0.66 -8.93 0.10
C PHE A 162 1.02 -9.65 1.40
N SER A 163 1.35 -8.91 2.45
CA SER A 163 1.74 -9.47 3.74
C SER A 163 1.02 -8.77 4.87
N GLY A 164 0.14 -9.47 5.59
CA GLY A 164 -0.72 -8.93 6.63
C GLY A 164 -2.13 -9.51 6.54
N ASN A 165 -2.88 -9.43 7.64
CA ASN A 165 -4.29 -9.79 7.62
C ASN A 165 -5.05 -8.89 6.63
N GLN A 166 -5.75 -9.51 5.67
CA GLN A 166 -6.53 -8.82 4.65
C GLN A 166 -5.76 -7.76 3.81
N ALA A 167 -4.43 -7.89 3.72
CA ALA A 167 -3.64 -7.05 2.82
C ALA A 167 -4.07 -7.32 1.35
N GLY A 168 -4.37 -6.26 0.60
CA GLY A 168 -4.83 -6.37 -0.79
C GLY A 168 -6.13 -7.16 -0.98
N PHE A 169 -6.99 -7.24 0.04
CA PHE A 169 -8.19 -8.10 0.08
C PHE A 169 -9.06 -8.00 -1.19
N SER A 170 -9.35 -6.78 -1.67
CA SER A 170 -10.21 -6.53 -2.83
C SER A 170 -9.49 -6.54 -4.18
N ASN A 171 -8.17 -6.79 -4.22
CA ASN A 171 -7.42 -6.76 -5.48
C ASN A 171 -8.00 -7.80 -6.42
N THR A 172 -8.44 -7.43 -7.62
CA THR A 172 -8.96 -8.39 -8.61
C THR A 172 -7.94 -8.59 -9.73
N THR A 173 -7.47 -7.49 -10.31
CA THR A 173 -6.62 -7.50 -11.51
C THR A 173 -5.34 -6.68 -11.36
N GLY A 174 -5.20 -5.93 -10.26
CA GLY A 174 -4.03 -5.09 -10.00
C GLY A 174 -2.73 -5.89 -9.95
N GLN A 175 -1.65 -5.27 -10.40
CA GLN A 175 -0.36 -5.91 -10.63
C GLN A 175 0.80 -5.11 -10.04
N LYS A 176 1.89 -5.82 -9.74
CA LYS A 176 3.16 -5.20 -9.29
C LYS A 176 2.99 -4.36 -8.03
N ASN A 177 2.06 -4.73 -7.15
CA ASN A 177 1.82 -4.05 -5.88
C ASN A 177 2.56 -4.74 -4.73
N ILE A 178 3.03 -3.96 -3.77
CA ILE A 178 3.63 -4.44 -2.52
C ILE A 178 2.83 -3.85 -1.36
N PHE A 179 2.01 -4.66 -0.68
CA PHE A 179 1.22 -4.24 0.48
C PHE A 179 1.67 -5.03 1.71
N ILE A 180 2.29 -4.35 2.67
CA ILE A 180 2.84 -4.96 3.88
C ILE A 180 2.24 -4.24 5.09
N GLY A 181 1.38 -4.92 5.83
CA GLY A 181 0.62 -4.39 6.95
C GLY A 181 -0.82 -4.94 6.95
N SER A 182 -1.43 -4.97 8.13
CA SER A 182 -2.85 -5.31 8.24
C SER A 182 -3.70 -4.28 7.48
N LEU A 183 -4.64 -4.76 6.66
CA LEU A 183 -5.53 -3.93 5.83
C LEU A 183 -4.81 -2.96 4.85
N ALA A 184 -3.51 -3.16 4.58
CA ALA A 184 -2.79 -2.36 3.60
C ALA A 184 -3.38 -2.60 2.20
N GLY A 185 -3.74 -1.52 1.50
CA GLY A 185 -4.37 -1.60 0.17
C GLY A 185 -5.70 -2.39 0.14
N TYR A 186 -6.45 -2.44 1.25
CA TYR A 186 -7.63 -3.29 1.42
C TYR A 186 -8.62 -3.20 0.24
N THR A 187 -8.96 -1.99 -0.21
CA THR A 187 -9.94 -1.78 -1.30
C THR A 187 -9.33 -1.73 -2.71
N ASN A 188 -8.04 -2.00 -2.88
CA ASN A 188 -7.38 -1.94 -4.19
C ASN A 188 -8.09 -2.88 -5.15
N THR A 189 -8.55 -2.45 -6.33
CA THR A 189 -9.27 -3.34 -7.26
C THR A 189 -8.40 -3.67 -8.48
N SER A 190 -8.00 -2.66 -9.24
CA SER A 190 -7.21 -2.81 -10.47
C SER A 190 -5.95 -1.93 -10.49
N ALA A 191 -5.66 -1.25 -9.39
CA ALA A 191 -4.52 -0.36 -9.30
C ALA A 191 -3.19 -1.12 -9.35
N ASN A 192 -2.18 -0.49 -9.95
CA ASN A 192 -0.88 -1.08 -10.25
C ASN A 192 0.27 -0.27 -9.63
N GLN A 193 1.39 -0.96 -9.40
CA GLN A 193 2.68 -0.35 -9.06
C GLN A 193 2.64 0.49 -7.77
N ASN A 194 1.84 0.07 -6.79
CA ASN A 194 1.79 0.73 -5.49
C ASN A 194 2.65 0.00 -4.44
N ILE A 195 3.28 0.75 -3.55
CA ILE A 195 4.04 0.24 -2.41
C ILE A 195 3.41 0.81 -1.14
N PHE A 196 2.66 -0.01 -0.41
CA PHE A 196 2.04 0.35 0.87
C PHE A 196 2.67 -0.45 2.00
N PHE A 197 3.24 0.24 2.97
CA PHE A 197 3.90 -0.34 4.13
C PHE A 197 3.36 0.29 5.40
N GLY A 198 2.66 -0.47 6.23
CA GLY A 198 2.02 -0.03 7.47
C GLY A 198 0.58 -0.49 7.60
N ASP A 199 0.05 -0.54 8.83
CA ASP A 199 -1.37 -0.80 9.06
C ASP A 199 -2.22 0.26 8.35
N ARG A 200 -3.18 -0.19 7.54
CA ARG A 200 -4.11 0.64 6.76
C ARG A 200 -3.44 1.65 5.81
N ALA A 201 -2.17 1.45 5.45
CA ALA A 201 -1.52 2.24 4.41
C ALA A 201 -2.27 2.04 3.07
N GLY A 202 -2.70 3.13 2.44
CA GLY A 202 -3.49 3.10 1.20
C GLY A 202 -4.81 2.33 1.29
N TYR A 203 -5.42 2.23 2.49
CA TYR A 203 -6.62 1.42 2.75
C TYR A 203 -7.73 1.57 1.70
N ALA A 204 -8.07 2.81 1.35
CA ALA A 204 -9.15 3.15 0.42
C ALA A 204 -8.72 3.25 -1.06
N ASN A 205 -7.47 2.88 -1.40
CA ASN A 205 -7.00 2.96 -2.78
C ASN A 205 -7.83 2.03 -3.64
N THR A 206 -8.42 2.52 -4.73
CA THR A 206 -9.21 1.70 -5.65
C THR A 206 -8.46 1.53 -6.97
N THR A 207 -8.13 2.65 -7.63
CA THR A 207 -7.46 2.69 -8.94
C THR A 207 -6.23 3.59 -8.99
N GLY A 208 -5.86 4.24 -7.88
CA GLY A 208 -4.64 5.06 -7.80
C GLY A 208 -3.37 4.24 -8.07
N ILE A 209 -2.47 4.76 -8.91
CA ILE A 209 -1.26 4.06 -9.37
C ILE A 209 0.02 4.76 -8.94
N ASN A 210 1.13 4.03 -8.91
CA ASN A 210 2.47 4.57 -8.65
C ASN A 210 2.59 5.32 -7.31
N ASN A 211 1.82 4.92 -6.30
CA ASN A 211 1.91 5.53 -4.97
C ASN A 211 2.87 4.74 -4.07
N VAL A 212 3.62 5.47 -3.23
CA VAL A 212 4.49 4.90 -2.19
C VAL A 212 4.04 5.45 -0.85
N PHE A 213 3.35 4.62 -0.06
CA PHE A 213 2.86 4.98 1.28
C PHE A 213 3.57 4.16 2.34
N THR A 214 4.34 4.79 3.21
CA THR A 214 5.13 4.14 4.27
C THR A 214 4.82 4.75 5.62
N GLY A 215 4.02 4.07 6.43
CA GLY A 215 3.57 4.49 7.75
C GLY A 215 2.15 4.02 8.04
N ILE A 216 1.79 3.96 9.32
CA ILE A 216 0.42 3.66 9.73
C ILE A 216 -0.51 4.76 9.20
N GLU A 217 -1.59 4.35 8.52
CA GLU A 217 -2.58 5.21 7.87
C GLU A 217 -2.04 6.18 6.80
N ALA A 218 -0.80 6.00 6.33
CA ALA A 218 -0.27 6.81 5.23
C ALA A 218 -1.16 6.65 3.98
N GLY A 219 -1.68 7.76 3.46
CA GLY A 219 -2.60 7.76 2.32
C GLY A 219 -3.89 6.95 2.50
N SER A 220 -4.37 6.72 3.73
CA SER A 220 -5.48 5.79 4.00
C SER A 220 -6.77 6.09 3.25
N SER A 221 -7.06 7.35 2.93
CA SER A 221 -8.26 7.76 2.16
C SER A 221 -8.00 7.95 0.66
N ASN A 222 -6.80 7.66 0.16
CA ASN A 222 -6.49 7.83 -1.26
C ASN A 222 -7.38 6.90 -2.06
N THR A 223 -8.17 7.41 -3.00
CA THR A 223 -9.05 6.58 -3.85
C THR A 223 -8.43 6.41 -5.23
N THR A 224 -8.20 7.53 -5.92
CA THR A 224 -7.70 7.56 -7.31
C THR A 224 -6.44 8.40 -7.50
N GLY A 225 -5.93 9.04 -6.44
CA GLY A 225 -4.67 9.79 -6.49
C GLY A 225 -3.50 8.91 -6.92
N PHE A 226 -2.56 9.49 -7.67
CA PHE A 226 -1.45 8.77 -8.28
C PHE A 226 -0.12 9.52 -8.09
N ASN A 227 1.00 8.82 -8.27
CA ASN A 227 2.36 9.37 -8.13
C ASN A 227 2.63 10.06 -6.78
N ASN A 228 1.95 9.67 -5.71
CA ASN A 228 2.17 10.25 -4.39
C ASN A 228 3.23 9.46 -3.60
N VAL A 229 4.05 10.16 -2.83
CA VAL A 229 5.01 9.56 -1.88
C VAL A 229 4.69 10.07 -0.49
N PHE A 230 4.06 9.24 0.35
CA PHE A 230 3.70 9.59 1.72
C PHE A 230 4.47 8.73 2.72
N SER A 231 5.29 9.35 3.57
CA SER A 231 6.12 8.67 4.55
C SER A 231 5.90 9.26 5.94
N GLY A 232 5.39 8.45 6.86
CA GLY A 232 5.10 8.82 8.25
C GLY A 232 3.69 8.45 8.71
N TYR A 233 3.46 8.50 10.02
CA TYR A 233 2.12 8.28 10.58
C TYR A 233 1.13 9.34 10.07
N CYS A 234 0.02 8.89 9.50
CA CYS A 234 -1.03 9.71 8.89
C CYS A 234 -0.49 10.74 7.86
N ALA A 235 0.61 10.46 7.18
CA ALA A 235 1.07 11.32 6.08
C ALA A 235 0.06 11.26 4.93
N GLY A 236 -0.54 12.39 4.57
CA GLY A 236 -1.57 12.48 3.52
C GLY A 236 -2.80 11.60 3.76
N CYS A 237 -3.13 11.26 5.01
CA CYS A 237 -4.14 10.24 5.30
C CYS A 237 -5.56 10.58 4.81
N ARG A 238 -5.88 11.87 4.58
CA ARG A 238 -7.14 12.31 3.95
C ARG A 238 -7.02 12.67 2.46
N ASN A 239 -5.88 12.41 1.82
CA ASN A 239 -5.75 12.56 0.36
C ASN A 239 -6.76 11.66 -0.31
N THR A 240 -7.63 12.20 -1.16
CA THR A 240 -8.61 11.41 -1.91
C THR A 240 -8.15 11.26 -3.35
N THR A 241 -7.96 12.38 -4.06
CA THR A 241 -7.62 12.39 -5.50
C THR A 241 -6.37 13.22 -5.82
N GLY A 242 -5.77 13.88 -4.84
CA GLY A 242 -4.52 14.62 -5.04
C GLY A 242 -3.42 13.73 -5.60
N HIS A 243 -2.59 14.27 -6.50
CA HIS A 243 -1.53 13.54 -7.18
C HIS A 243 -0.20 14.29 -7.16
N ASP A 244 0.87 13.57 -7.46
CA ASP A 244 2.25 14.10 -7.55
C ASP A 244 2.67 14.85 -6.26
N ASN A 245 2.21 14.40 -5.09
CA ASN A 245 2.58 14.96 -3.81
C ASN A 245 3.68 14.14 -3.12
N VAL A 246 4.58 14.83 -2.41
CA VAL A 246 5.62 14.20 -1.57
C VAL A 246 5.45 14.69 -0.14
N PHE A 247 4.92 13.84 0.74
CA PHE A 247 4.71 14.15 2.16
C PHE A 247 5.61 13.25 3.03
N THR A 248 6.55 13.85 3.75
CA THR A 248 7.51 13.12 4.59
C THR A 248 7.55 13.68 6.00
N GLY A 249 6.99 12.97 6.96
CA GLY A 249 6.92 13.34 8.36
C GLY A 249 5.66 12.82 9.04
N ASN A 250 5.63 12.90 10.37
CA ASN A 250 4.42 12.61 11.12
C ASN A 250 3.37 13.70 10.82
N GLN A 251 2.15 13.29 10.48
CA GLN A 251 1.01 14.18 10.23
C GLN A 251 1.28 15.28 9.19
N THR A 252 2.11 15.01 8.18
CA THR A 252 2.30 15.91 7.01
C THR A 252 1.11 15.85 6.07
N GLY A 253 0.59 17.00 5.66
CA GLY A 253 -0.49 17.07 4.66
C GLY A 253 -1.77 16.32 5.05
N VAL A 254 -2.05 16.16 6.35
CA VAL A 254 -3.15 15.33 6.87
C VAL A 254 -4.48 15.61 6.19
N TYR A 255 -4.80 16.90 5.99
CA TYR A 255 -6.09 17.33 5.44
C TYR A 255 -6.07 17.54 3.91
N ASN A 256 -4.97 17.19 3.22
CA ASN A 256 -4.91 17.33 1.76
C ASN A 256 -5.98 16.43 1.17
N THR A 257 -6.97 16.97 0.46
CA THR A 257 -8.02 16.15 -0.17
C THR A 257 -7.72 16.00 -1.66
N THR A 258 -7.59 17.12 -2.36
CA THR A 258 -7.38 17.15 -3.83
C THR A 258 -6.16 17.97 -4.25
N GLY A 259 -5.43 18.57 -3.31
CA GLY A 259 -4.21 19.32 -3.61
C GLY A 259 -3.14 18.44 -4.27
N SER A 260 -2.42 19.01 -5.22
CA SER A 260 -1.47 18.32 -6.09
C SER A 260 -0.16 19.08 -6.26
N TYR A 261 0.90 18.38 -6.64
CA TYR A 261 2.24 18.95 -6.83
C TYR A 261 2.82 19.60 -5.56
N ASN A 262 2.47 19.09 -4.37
CA ASN A 262 2.97 19.63 -3.11
C ASN A 262 4.13 18.80 -2.55
N VAL A 263 5.13 19.46 -1.96
CA VAL A 263 6.24 18.83 -1.25
C VAL A 263 6.22 19.29 0.20
N PHE A 264 5.78 18.43 1.12
CA PHE A 264 5.72 18.73 2.55
C PHE A 264 6.68 17.81 3.31
N THR A 265 7.63 18.38 4.05
CA THR A 265 8.62 17.63 4.82
C THR A 265 8.74 18.20 6.24
N GLY A 266 8.58 17.36 7.26
CA GLY A 266 8.66 17.73 8.67
C GLY A 266 7.35 17.51 9.44
N LEU A 267 7.42 17.35 10.76
CA LEU A 267 6.23 17.16 11.60
C LEU A 267 5.18 18.26 11.34
N ASN A 268 3.95 17.88 11.00
CA ASN A 268 2.82 18.77 10.71
C ASN A 268 3.03 19.79 9.56
N ALA A 269 3.99 19.59 8.67
CA ALA A 269 4.12 20.46 7.49
C ALA A 269 2.86 20.36 6.60
N GLY A 270 2.29 21.50 6.23
CA GLY A 270 1.06 21.57 5.42
C GLY A 270 -0.16 20.88 6.04
N PHE A 271 -0.23 20.75 7.37
CA PHE A 271 -1.24 19.98 8.08
C PHE A 271 -2.67 20.26 7.58
N SER A 272 -3.07 21.53 7.45
CA SER A 272 -4.40 21.96 7.03
C SER A 272 -4.60 22.15 5.52
N ASN A 273 -3.62 21.80 4.67
CA ASN A 273 -3.76 21.99 3.20
C ASN A 273 -4.92 21.15 2.75
N THR A 274 -5.92 21.71 2.05
CA THR A 274 -7.07 20.95 1.55
C THR A 274 -6.96 20.79 0.03
N THR A 275 -6.87 21.92 -0.69
CA THR A 275 -6.83 21.94 -2.16
C THR A 275 -5.67 22.76 -2.72
N GLY A 276 -4.81 23.33 -1.86
CA GLY A 276 -3.63 24.07 -2.29
C GLY A 276 -2.68 23.23 -3.13
N ASN A 277 -2.10 23.84 -4.16
CA ASN A 277 -1.24 23.18 -5.15
C ASN A 277 0.13 23.84 -5.25
N ASN A 278 1.13 23.11 -5.75
CA ASN A 278 2.46 23.64 -6.04
C ASN A 278 3.17 24.27 -4.82
N ASN A 279 2.87 23.79 -3.62
CA ASN A 279 3.50 24.30 -2.40
C ASN A 279 4.71 23.44 -2.00
N SER A 280 5.77 24.07 -1.51
CA SER A 280 6.95 23.41 -0.95
C SER A 280 7.16 23.85 0.49
N PHE A 281 6.78 23.00 1.46
CA PHE A 281 6.91 23.26 2.89
C PHE A 281 7.93 22.33 3.52
N VAL A 282 9.00 22.88 4.07
CA VAL A 282 10.11 22.10 4.66
C VAL A 282 10.41 22.64 6.05
N GLY A 283 10.07 21.88 7.09
CA GLY A 283 10.27 22.24 8.49
C GLY A 283 9.11 21.84 9.38
N ASN A 284 9.34 21.81 10.69
CA ASN A 284 8.28 21.56 11.66
C ASN A 284 7.19 22.64 11.53
N SER A 285 5.96 22.21 11.29
CA SER A 285 4.78 23.07 11.16
C SER A 285 4.92 24.17 10.09
N ALA A 286 5.77 23.98 9.08
CA ALA A 286 5.85 24.88 7.93
C ALA A 286 4.49 24.87 7.18
N GLY A 287 3.90 26.05 6.97
CA GLY A 287 2.59 26.17 6.32
C GLY A 287 1.44 25.46 7.04
N PHE A 288 1.51 25.27 8.37
CA PHE A 288 0.55 24.47 9.14
C PHE A 288 -0.91 24.78 8.83
N TYR A 289 -1.30 26.07 8.83
CA TYR A 289 -2.67 26.51 8.54
C TYR A 289 -2.92 26.85 7.07
N SER A 290 -2.02 26.53 6.15
CA SER A 290 -2.30 26.74 4.72
C SER A 290 -3.40 25.80 4.26
N THR A 291 -4.47 26.33 3.66
CA THR A 291 -5.65 25.56 3.24
C THR A 291 -5.75 25.49 1.72
N THR A 292 -5.84 26.64 1.05
CA THR A 292 -6.01 26.75 -0.41
C THR A 292 -4.91 27.56 -1.10
N GLY A 293 -3.93 28.07 -0.32
CA GLY A 293 -2.77 28.75 -0.86
C GLY A 293 -2.00 27.88 -1.87
N TYR A 294 -1.41 28.52 -2.88
CA TYR A 294 -0.67 27.82 -3.94
C TYR A 294 0.65 28.51 -4.25
N SER A 295 1.57 27.75 -4.85
CA SER A 295 2.89 28.26 -5.27
C SER A 295 3.68 28.94 -4.13
N ASN A 296 3.53 28.45 -2.89
CA ASN A 296 4.29 28.96 -1.75
C ASN A 296 5.52 28.09 -1.46
N ALA A 297 6.64 28.71 -1.10
CA ALA A 297 7.87 28.04 -0.70
C ALA A 297 8.25 28.43 0.73
N TYR A 298 7.99 27.55 1.69
CA TYR A 298 8.27 27.75 3.11
C TYR A 298 9.35 26.80 3.59
N ILE A 299 10.45 27.34 4.11
CA ILE A 299 11.59 26.56 4.59
C ILE A 299 11.99 27.08 5.97
N GLY A 300 11.75 26.28 7.01
CA GLY A 300 12.03 26.63 8.41
C GLY A 300 10.94 26.14 9.35
N VAL A 301 11.26 26.12 10.65
CA VAL A 301 10.26 25.85 11.69
C VAL A 301 9.26 27.00 11.71
N TYR A 302 7.96 26.69 11.67
CA TYR A 302 6.86 27.68 11.64
C TYR A 302 6.93 28.73 10.50
N SER A 303 7.66 28.46 9.41
CA SER A 303 7.66 29.36 8.25
C SER A 303 6.29 29.36 7.58
N GLY A 304 5.71 30.53 7.34
CA GLY A 304 4.38 30.69 6.73
C GLY A 304 3.22 30.11 7.56
N PHE A 305 3.38 29.98 8.88
CA PHE A 305 2.51 29.20 9.77
C PHE A 305 1.00 29.49 9.63
N VAL A 306 0.58 30.77 9.63
CA VAL A 306 -0.85 31.14 9.59
C VAL A 306 -1.41 31.39 8.18
N ASN A 307 -0.60 31.23 7.12
CA ASN A 307 -1.01 31.65 5.79
C ASN A 307 -2.04 30.70 5.16
N GLN A 308 -3.33 31.00 5.33
CA GLN A 308 -4.43 30.15 4.85
C GLN A 308 -4.57 30.13 3.33
N THR A 309 -4.66 31.30 2.68
CA THR A 309 -5.03 31.43 1.26
C THR A 309 -4.02 32.20 0.40
N GLY A 310 -3.02 32.83 1.01
CA GLY A 310 -1.98 33.55 0.31
C GLY A 310 -1.18 32.62 -0.62
N HIS A 311 -0.71 33.17 -1.72
CA HIS A 311 -0.04 32.45 -2.78
C HIS A 311 1.22 33.18 -3.25
N ASN A 312 2.09 32.48 -3.96
CA ASN A 312 3.35 33.02 -4.48
C ASN A 312 4.23 33.64 -3.37
N ASN A 313 4.19 33.10 -2.16
CA ASN A 313 5.03 33.59 -1.06
C ASN A 313 6.27 32.71 -0.89
N VAL A 314 7.40 33.34 -0.59
CA VAL A 314 8.63 32.66 -0.17
C VAL A 314 8.89 33.04 1.28
N ALA A 315 9.07 32.07 2.17
CA ALA A 315 9.43 32.32 3.56
C ALA A 315 10.53 31.36 3.99
N ILE A 316 11.75 31.86 4.20
CA ILE A 316 12.93 31.06 4.51
C ILE A 316 13.52 31.54 5.85
N GLY A 317 13.50 30.67 6.85
CA GLY A 317 13.97 30.93 8.21
C GLY A 317 12.95 30.51 9.27
N ASP A 318 13.43 30.29 10.50
CA ASP A 318 12.56 30.06 11.66
C ASP A 318 11.53 31.20 11.81
N SER A 319 10.25 30.85 11.81
CA SER A 319 9.11 31.77 11.91
C SER A 319 9.09 32.89 10.86
N ALA A 320 9.75 32.71 9.71
CA ALA A 320 9.67 33.64 8.59
C ALA A 320 8.23 33.66 8.02
N GLY A 321 7.66 34.84 7.79
CA GLY A 321 6.30 35.01 7.30
C GLY A 321 5.22 34.44 8.24
N PHE A 322 5.51 34.28 9.54
CA PHE A 322 4.63 33.59 10.50
C PHE A 322 3.18 34.10 10.44
N ASN A 323 2.98 35.43 10.42
CA ASN A 323 1.67 36.08 10.37
C ASN A 323 1.26 36.56 8.97
N ASN A 324 1.95 36.12 7.91
CA ASN A 324 1.61 36.54 6.55
C ASN A 324 0.29 35.88 6.09
N THR A 325 -0.68 36.70 5.72
CA THR A 325 -1.98 36.25 5.18
C THR A 325 -2.22 36.68 3.73
N VAL A 326 -1.24 37.34 3.11
CA VAL A 326 -1.34 37.90 1.75
C VAL A 326 -0.35 37.24 0.79
N SER A 327 -0.41 37.63 -0.49
CA SER A 327 0.34 37.00 -1.59
C SER A 327 1.55 37.80 -2.05
N ASN A 328 2.44 37.17 -2.81
CA ASN A 328 3.59 37.78 -3.51
C ASN A 328 4.64 38.42 -2.58
N ASN A 329 4.93 37.79 -1.44
CA ASN A 329 5.94 38.27 -0.48
C ASN A 329 7.14 37.33 -0.41
N VAL A 330 8.30 37.90 -0.12
CA VAL A 330 9.54 37.17 0.15
C VAL A 330 10.04 37.56 1.53
N PHE A 331 10.07 36.60 2.46
CA PHE A 331 10.63 36.73 3.80
C PHE A 331 11.88 35.86 3.90
N VAL A 332 13.04 36.45 4.19
CA VAL A 332 14.28 35.69 4.38
C VAL A 332 14.98 36.13 5.66
N GLY A 333 15.26 35.15 6.52
CA GLY A 333 15.83 35.34 7.85
C GLY A 333 14.88 34.87 8.95
N SER A 334 15.44 34.56 10.12
CA SER A 334 14.62 34.21 11.29
C SER A 334 13.71 35.39 11.65
N LYS A 335 12.43 35.09 11.85
CA LYS A 335 11.34 36.01 12.21
C LYS A 335 11.13 37.16 11.21
N ALA A 336 11.63 37.04 9.98
CA ALA A 336 11.35 38.00 8.92
C ALA A 336 9.83 38.05 8.68
N GLY A 337 9.20 39.23 8.84
CA GLY A 337 7.75 39.37 8.69
C GLY A 337 6.89 38.75 9.80
N PHE A 338 7.48 38.43 10.96
CA PHE A 338 6.76 37.79 12.07
C PHE A 338 5.52 38.57 12.53
N SER A 339 5.53 39.90 12.48
CA SER A 339 4.44 40.77 12.98
C SER A 339 3.67 41.49 11.87
N SER A 340 3.97 41.21 10.60
CA SER A 340 3.40 41.95 9.48
C SER A 340 1.97 41.46 9.18
N THR A 341 0.98 42.05 9.86
CA THR A 341 -0.45 41.77 9.64
C THR A 341 -1.14 42.77 8.70
N THR A 342 -0.42 43.76 8.16
CA THR A 342 -1.00 44.84 7.34
C THR A 342 -0.11 45.22 6.14
N PRO A 343 -0.68 45.76 5.03
CA PRO A 343 0.10 46.20 3.89
C PRO A 343 1.03 47.32 4.34
N ALA A 344 2.34 47.18 4.11
CA ALA A 344 3.24 48.31 4.20
C ALA A 344 2.71 49.41 3.24
N LEU A 345 2.38 50.55 3.86
CA LEU A 345 1.68 51.72 3.36
C LEU A 345 1.92 52.01 1.87
N THR A 346 0.83 52.22 1.12
CA THR A 346 0.83 52.77 -0.25
C THR A 346 1.01 54.29 -0.25
N SER A 347 1.91 54.83 0.57
CA SER A 347 2.29 56.24 0.46
C SER A 347 3.67 56.34 -0.18
N SER A 348 3.70 56.68 -1.47
CA SER A 348 4.86 57.33 -2.08
C SER A 348 5.34 58.42 -1.12
N PRO A 349 6.62 58.43 -0.69
CA PRO A 349 7.10 59.52 0.13
C PRO A 349 7.06 60.80 -0.70
N VAL A 350 6.19 61.73 -0.30
CA VAL A 350 6.39 63.14 -0.62
C VAL A 350 7.75 63.51 -0.06
N LEU A 351 8.69 63.85 -0.95
CA LEU A 351 10.01 64.36 -0.57
C LEU A 351 9.81 65.70 0.14
N THR A 352 9.85 65.70 1.48
CA THR A 352 10.11 66.93 2.25
C THR A 352 11.54 66.89 2.78
N PRO A 353 12.23 68.04 2.85
CA PRO A 353 13.65 68.09 3.21
C PRO A 353 13.89 67.60 4.64
N ALA A 354 14.93 66.80 4.81
CA ALA A 354 15.30 66.14 6.05
C ALA A 354 15.59 67.11 7.21
N THR A 355 14.86 66.99 8.31
CA THR A 355 15.33 67.40 9.64
C THR A 355 15.95 66.19 10.33
N ARG A 356 17.24 66.30 10.70
CA ARG A 356 18.01 65.29 11.44
C ARG A 356 17.36 65.00 12.80
N THR A 357 16.72 63.85 12.93
CA THR A 357 16.63 63.10 14.19
C THR A 357 17.04 61.65 13.93
N PRO A 358 17.81 61.00 14.82
CA PRO A 358 18.27 59.63 14.60
C PRO A 358 17.08 58.64 14.72
N PRO A 359 16.93 57.68 13.79
CA PRO A 359 15.85 56.72 13.87
C PRO A 359 16.13 55.66 14.95
N VAL A 360 15.09 55.35 15.72
CA VAL A 360 14.99 54.16 16.58
C VAL A 360 15.10 52.91 15.69
N ALA A 361 15.93 51.96 16.13
CA ALA A 361 16.20 50.73 15.39
C ALA A 361 14.94 49.88 15.18
N SER A 362 14.49 49.75 13.94
CA SER A 362 13.68 48.63 13.47
C SER A 362 14.50 47.85 12.43
N THR A 363 14.76 46.58 12.71
CA THR A 363 15.75 45.71 12.02
C THR A 363 15.21 45.06 10.74
N SER A 364 14.36 45.76 9.99
CA SER A 364 13.76 45.24 8.76
C SER A 364 14.13 46.11 7.58
N SER A 365 15.15 45.70 6.82
CA SER A 365 15.47 46.33 5.54
C SER A 365 14.57 45.73 4.47
N VAL A 366 13.62 46.53 3.97
CA VAL A 366 12.82 46.20 2.78
C VAL A 366 13.62 46.64 1.55
N VAL A 367 13.96 45.69 0.68
CA VAL A 367 14.67 45.98 -0.58
C VAL A 367 13.64 46.02 -1.70
N TRP A 368 13.52 47.16 -2.37
CA TRP A 368 12.75 47.32 -3.60
C TRP A 368 13.68 47.15 -4.80
N MET A 369 13.37 46.21 -5.70
CA MET A 369 14.03 46.13 -7.01
C MET A 369 13.23 46.97 -8.01
N PRO A 370 13.88 47.86 -8.79
CA PRO A 370 13.19 48.60 -9.83
C PRO A 370 12.93 47.64 -11.01
N ASP A 371 11.68 47.63 -11.46
CA ASP A 371 11.23 47.07 -12.73
C ASP A 371 10.80 45.59 -12.77
N VAL A 372 9.84 45.19 -11.91
CA VAL A 372 8.70 44.29 -12.26
C VAL A 372 7.56 44.56 -11.26
N THR A 373 6.30 44.39 -11.65
CA THR A 373 5.10 44.56 -10.81
C THR A 373 5.20 43.87 -9.44
N THR A 374 5.59 44.67 -8.43
CA THR A 374 5.53 44.47 -6.97
C THR A 374 6.02 43.12 -6.40
N LEU A 375 7.33 42.87 -6.41
CA LEU A 375 7.97 41.92 -5.49
C LEU A 375 8.34 42.63 -4.17
N ARG A 376 7.82 42.15 -3.02
CA ARG A 376 8.15 42.72 -1.70
C ARG A 376 9.11 41.79 -0.95
N VAL A 377 10.35 42.24 -0.73
CA VAL A 377 11.39 41.47 -0.04
C VAL A 377 11.63 42.04 1.36
N VAL A 378 11.41 41.23 2.39
CA VAL A 378 11.72 41.54 3.80
C VAL A 378 12.91 40.69 4.24
N LEU A 379 14.03 41.35 4.51
CA LEU A 379 15.24 40.72 5.05
C LEU A 379 15.44 41.14 6.50
N THR A 380 15.65 40.19 7.41
CA THR A 380 16.14 40.46 8.76
C THR A 380 17.62 40.11 8.83
N SER A 381 18.48 41.10 9.06
CA SER A 381 19.89 40.84 9.37
C SER A 381 20.10 40.96 10.88
N SER A 382 20.55 39.86 11.50
CA SER A 382 21.37 39.96 12.69
C SER A 382 22.78 40.32 12.22
N GLN A 383 23.12 41.61 12.37
CA GLN A 383 24.41 42.25 12.03
C GLN A 383 24.74 42.49 10.54
N ALA A 384 24.68 43.77 10.16
CA ALA A 384 25.51 44.48 9.16
C ALA A 384 25.66 43.90 7.74
N ILE A 385 24.66 44.08 6.87
CA ILE A 385 24.92 44.22 5.42
C ILE A 385 25.40 45.67 5.19
N ARG A 386 26.73 45.89 5.25
CA ARG A 386 27.32 47.12 4.70
C ARG A 386 27.25 47.06 3.18
N ARG A 387 26.69 48.12 2.59
CA ARG A 387 26.63 48.42 1.15
C ARG A 387 27.96 48.06 0.45
N ALA A 388 27.91 47.18 -0.53
CA ALA A 388 28.93 47.06 -1.57
C ALA A 388 28.25 47.27 -2.93
N TRP A 389 27.99 48.53 -3.28
CA TRP A 389 27.82 48.91 -4.68
C TRP A 389 29.20 49.27 -5.21
N LEU A 390 29.79 48.37 -6.00
CA LEU A 390 30.93 48.67 -6.86
C LEU A 390 30.42 49.59 -7.97
N THR A 391 30.54 50.90 -7.78
CA THR A 391 30.57 51.85 -8.90
C THR A 391 32.03 52.11 -9.22
N THR A 392 32.60 51.33 -10.13
CA THR A 392 33.80 51.74 -10.87
C THR A 392 33.36 52.77 -11.92
N PRO A 393 33.86 54.02 -11.90
CA PRO A 393 33.59 54.94 -12.99
C PRO A 393 34.45 54.54 -14.20
N VAL A 394 33.79 54.14 -15.28
CA VAL A 394 34.41 54.08 -16.61
C VAL A 394 34.34 55.49 -17.18
N THR A 395 35.47 56.18 -17.24
CA THR A 395 35.68 57.34 -18.10
C THR A 395 36.83 57.05 -19.08
N ARG A 396 36.47 56.57 -20.27
CA ARG A 396 37.13 56.94 -21.55
C ARG A 396 36.58 58.33 -21.91
N THR A 397 37.29 59.33 -22.42
CA THR A 397 38.58 59.46 -23.11
C THR A 397 38.97 60.95 -23.14
N ARG A 398 40.28 61.19 -23.27
CA ARG A 398 41.05 62.39 -23.69
C ARG A 398 40.40 63.77 -23.69
#